data_AF-A0A7J3NS59-F1
#
_entry.id   AF-A0A7J3NS59-F1
#
_cell.length_a   1.000
_cell.length_b   1.000
_cell.length_c   1.000
_cell.angle_alpha   90.00
_cell.angle_beta   90.00
_cell.angle_gamma   90.00
#
_symmetry.space_group_name_H-M   'P 1'
#
loop_
_entity.id
_entity.type
_entity.pdbx_description
1 polymer ?
#
loop_
_entity_poly.entity_id
_entity_poly.type
_entity_poly.pdbx_seq_one_letter_code
_entity_poly.pdbx_strand_id
1 'polypeptide(L)' 'MMFKKVLLRHGFRRNRMSDELQYTVHWNNVGGVYVTIKPKMAIVEIKERNVIHVFKSAKELDMFIRSLRELPMQLM' A
#
# COMPACT_ATOMS: atom_id res chain seq x y z
N MET A 1 -3.48 -2.46 -14.40
CA MET A 1 -3.62 -1.07 -14.92
C MET A 1 -4.67 -0.21 -14.19
N MET A 2 -5.24 -0.64 -13.05
CA MET A 2 -6.04 0.23 -12.16
C MET A 2 -5.37 0.41 -10.78
N PHE A 3 -4.84 -0.68 -10.19
CA PHE A 3 -4.02 -0.63 -8.96
C PHE A 3 -2.83 0.33 -9.06
N LYS A 4 -2.02 0.24 -10.13
CA LYS A 4 -0.90 1.18 -10.36
C LYS A 4 -1.34 2.64 -10.30
N LYS A 5 -2.49 2.99 -10.87
CA LYS A 5 -3.00 4.38 -10.88
C LYS A 5 -3.37 4.85 -9.47
N VAL A 6 -4.01 3.98 -8.68
CA VAL A 6 -4.30 4.22 -7.26
C VAL A 6 -3.01 4.48 -6.48
N LEU A 7 -2.02 3.60 -6.64
CA LEU A 7 -0.74 3.70 -5.95
C LEU A 7 -0.01 5.01 -6.28
N LEU A 8 0.09 5.37 -7.56
CA LEU A 8 0.73 6.62 -7.97
C LEU A 8 0.00 7.86 -7.42
N ARG A 9 -1.33 7.84 -7.35
CA ARG A 9 -2.13 8.93 -6.77
C ARG A 9 -1.83 9.14 -5.29
N HIS A 10 -1.52 8.08 -4.57
CA HIS A 10 -1.17 8.12 -3.13
C HIS A 10 0.33 8.27 -2.88
N GLY A 11 1.12 8.58 -3.91
CA GLY A 11 2.55 8.88 -3.77
C GLY A 11 3.46 7.65 -3.66
N PHE A 12 2.94 6.44 -3.91
CA PHE A 12 3.79 5.25 -3.97
C PHE A 12 4.75 5.32 -5.15
N ARG A 13 5.98 4.85 -4.93
CA ARG A 13 7.03 4.77 -5.94
C ARG A 13 7.34 3.32 -6.25
N ARG A 14 7.78 3.03 -7.49
CA ARG A 14 8.19 1.68 -7.88
C ARG A 14 9.44 1.29 -7.09
N ASN A 15 9.41 0.14 -6.40
CA ASN A 15 10.63 -0.45 -5.85
C ASN A 15 11.44 -1.07 -6.99
N ARG A 16 12.64 -0.53 -7.24
CA ARG A 16 13.55 -1.02 -8.30
C ARG A 16 14.42 -2.19 -7.86
N MET A 17 14.48 -2.47 -6.57
CA MET A 17 15.27 -3.56 -5.98
C MET A 17 14.47 -4.87 -5.87
N SER A 18 13.20 -4.87 -6.31
CA SER A 18 12.33 -6.05 -6.27
C SER A 18 12.08 -6.54 -7.68
N ASP A 19 12.30 -7.84 -7.89
CA ASP A 19 11.99 -8.54 -9.14
C ASP A 19 10.47 -8.59 -9.41
N GLU A 20 9.66 -8.40 -8.37
CA GLU A 20 8.20 -8.33 -8.49
C GLU A 20 7.71 -6.92 -8.76
N LEU A 21 6.47 -6.76 -9.25
CA LEU A 21 5.81 -5.45 -9.46
C LEU A 21 5.35 -4.81 -8.13
N GLN A 22 6.32 -4.52 -7.26
CA GLN A 22 6.19 -3.88 -5.98
C GLN A 22 6.35 -2.34 -6.03
N TYR A 23 5.50 -1.67 -5.27
CA TYR A 23 5.51 -0.23 -5.03
C TYR A 23 5.62 0.03 -3.53
N THR A 24 6.26 1.13 -3.14
CA THR A 24 6.50 1.46 -1.74
C THR A 24 6.21 2.93 -1.45
N VAL A 25 5.82 3.19 -0.21
CA VAL A 25 5.75 4.52 0.37
C VAL A 25 6.09 4.41 1.85
N HIS A 26 6.58 5.50 2.42
CA HIS A 26 6.78 5.61 3.86
C HIS A 26 5.95 6.77 4.38
N TRP A 27 5.14 6.53 5.40
CA TRP A 27 4.39 7.57 6.10
C TRP A 27 4.75 7.55 7.58
N ASN A 28 4.99 8.72 8.17
CA ASN A 28 5.48 8.84 9.55
C ASN A 28 4.59 8.12 10.58
N ASN A 29 3.27 8.06 10.36
CA ASN A 29 2.32 7.47 11.31
C ASN A 29 2.03 5.97 11.04
N VAL A 30 2.54 5.42 9.94
CA VAL A 30 2.22 4.05 9.49
C VAL A 30 3.48 3.18 9.38
N GLY A 31 4.59 3.76 8.93
CA GLY A 31 5.81 3.05 8.56
C GLY A 31 5.90 2.81 7.05
N GLY A 32 6.72 1.83 6.66
CA GLY A 32 6.90 1.37 5.29
C GLY A 32 5.72 0.52 4.81
N VAL A 33 4.98 1.05 3.83
CA VAL A 33 3.89 0.32 3.16
C VAL A 33 4.38 -0.20 1.83
N TYR A 34 4.33 -1.51 1.64
CA TYR A 34 4.76 -2.22 0.45
C TYR A 34 3.54 -2.79 -0.25
N VAL A 35 3.41 -2.56 -1.55
CA VAL A 35 2.30 -3.07 -2.36
C VAL A 35 2.83 -3.84 -3.56
N THR A 36 2.66 -5.15 -3.54
CA THR A 36 3.00 -6.03 -4.65
C THR A 36 1.79 -6.26 -5.53
N ILE A 37 1.87 -5.88 -6.80
CA ILE A 37 0.84 -6.14 -7.80
C ILE A 37 1.07 -7.54 -8.39
N LYS A 38 0.04 -8.39 -8.33
CA LYS A 38 0.00 -9.72 -8.95
C LYS A 38 -1.11 -9.74 -10.01
N PRO A 39 -1.21 -10.79 -10.84
CA PRO A 39 -2.36 -10.95 -11.74
C PRO A 39 -3.67 -10.90 -10.95
N LYS A 40 -4.54 -9.94 -11.28
CA LYS A 40 -5.89 -9.73 -10.69
C LYS A 40 -5.94 -9.34 -9.21
N MET A 41 -4.82 -9.08 -8.54
CA MET A 41 -4.82 -8.68 -7.12
C MET A 41 -3.64 -7.78 -6.73
N ALA A 42 -3.76 -7.13 -5.58
CA ALA A 42 -2.69 -6.39 -4.92
C ALA A 42 -2.51 -6.91 -3.49
N ILE A 43 -1.27 -7.15 -3.09
CA ILE A 43 -0.89 -7.57 -1.73
C ILE A 43 -0.25 -6.35 -1.06
N VAL A 44 -0.78 -5.93 0.07
CA VAL A 44 -0.26 -4.83 0.88
C VAL A 44 0.35 -5.39 2.14
N GLU A 45 1.57 -4.99 2.44
CA GLU A 45 2.33 -5.35 3.64
C GLU A 45 2.75 -4.07 4.36
N ILE A 46 2.49 -4.03 5.68
CA ILE A 46 2.96 -2.96 6.58
C ILE A 46 3.90 -3.61 7.59
N LYS A 47 5.21 -3.47 7.36
CA LYS A 47 6.23 -4.25 8.08
C LYS A 47 6.21 -3.99 9.57
N GLU A 48 6.10 -2.73 9.96
CA GLU A 48 6.14 -2.26 11.35
C GLU A 48 4.93 -2.74 12.15
N ARG A 49 3.84 -3.10 11.47
CA ARG A 49 2.61 -3.60 12.09
C ARG A 49 2.42 -5.11 11.95
N ASN A 50 3.31 -5.79 11.23
CA ASN A 50 3.21 -7.22 10.89
C ASN A 50 1.84 -7.59 10.28
N VAL A 51 1.32 -6.74 9.39
CA VAL A 51 -0.01 -6.88 8.79
C VAL A 51 0.09 -7.05 7.28
N ILE A 52 -0.67 -8.01 6.75
CA ILE A 52 -0.79 -8.30 5.31
C ILE A 52 -2.27 -8.27 4.91
N HIS A 53 -2.59 -7.53 3.84
CA HIS A 53 -3.93 -7.48 3.25
C HIS A 53 -3.88 -7.78 1.75
N VAL A 54 -4.88 -8.51 1.25
CA VAL A 54 -5.01 -8.83 -0.17
C VAL A 54 -6.27 -8.20 -0.72
N PHE A 55 -6.13 -7.47 -1.83
CA PHE A 55 -7.22 -6.77 -2.49
C PHE A 55 -7.41 -7.30 -3.92
N LYS A 56 -8.65 -7.63 -4.27
CA LYS A 56 -9.02 -8.02 -5.65
C LYS A 56 -9.59 -6.83 -6.44
N SER A 57 -9.99 -5.76 -5.76
CA SER A 57 -10.52 -4.53 -6.37
C SER A 57 -9.63 -3.32 -6.11
N ALA A 58 -9.43 -2.49 -7.14
CA ALA A 58 -8.72 -1.22 -6.99
C ALA A 58 -9.46 -0.21 -6.12
N LYS A 59 -10.80 -0.30 -6.03
CA LYS A 59 -11.62 0.53 -5.15
C LYS A 59 -11.35 0.18 -3.68
N GLU A 60 -11.29 -1.10 -3.35
CA GLU A 60 -10.99 -1.56 -1.98
C GLU A 60 -9.58 -1.13 -1.57
N LEU A 61 -8.60 -1.26 -2.47
CA LEU A 61 -7.25 -0.76 -2.22
C LEU A 61 -7.22 0.76 -1.98
N ASP A 62 -7.94 1.55 -2.79
CA ASP A 62 -8.00 3.01 -2.64
C ASP A 62 -8.60 3.41 -1.29
N MET A 63 -9.70 2.75 -0.89
CA MET A 63 -10.36 2.99 0.39
C MET A 63 -9.44 2.62 1.57
N PHE A 64 -8.79 1.47 1.51
CA PHE A 64 -7.84 1.04 2.54
C PHE A 64 -6.65 2.00 2.69
N ILE A 65 -6.06 2.44 1.58
CA ILE A 65 -4.95 3.40 1.61
C ILE A 65 -5.38 4.74 2.23
N ARG A 66 -6.60 5.21 1.93
CA ARG A 66 -7.14 6.43 2.55
C ARG A 66 -7.31 6.25 4.05
N SER A 67 -7.89 5.13 4.50
CA SER A 67 -8.08 4.87 5.93
C SER A 67 -6.75 4.78 6.69
N LEU A 68 -5.68 4.27 6.06
CA LEU A 68 -4.35 4.26 6.68
C LEU A 68 -3.81 5.66 6.98
N ARG A 69 -4.12 6.65 6.13
CA ARG A 69 -3.68 8.04 6.30
C ARG A 69 -4.55 8.83 7.29
N GLU A 70 -5.79 8.41 7.46
CA GLU A 70 -6.76 9.03 8.36
C GLU A 70 -6.65 8.55 9.80
N LEU A 71 -5.89 7.48 10.08
CA LEU A 71 -5.61 7.05 11.45
C LEU A 71 -4.85 8.15 12.21
N PRO A 72 -5.48 8.85 13.17
CA PRO A 72 -4.77 9.81 14.01
C PRO A 72 -3.76 9.05 14.87
N MET A 73 -2.61 9.67 15.15
CA MET A 73 -1.80 9.33 16.33
C MET A 73 -2.68 9.53 17.56
N GLN A 74 -3.50 8.54 17.93
CA GLN A 74 -4.08 8.51 19.27
C GLN A 74 -3.21 7.61 20.13
N LEU A 75 -2.36 8.31 20.89
CA LEU A 75 -1.92 8.00 22.24
C LEU A 75 -1.18 6.67 22.43
N MET A 76 0.15 6.73 22.24
CA MET A 76 1.08 6.00 23.11
C MET A 76 1.93 7.02 23.86
#